data_AF-A0A0K9NTM4-F1
#
_entry.id   AF-A0A0K9NTM4-F1
#
_cell.length_a   1.000
_cell.length_b   1.000
_cell.length_c   1.000
_cell.angle_alpha   90.00
_cell.angle_beta   90.00
_cell.angle_gamma   90.00
#
_symmetry.space_group_name_H-M   'P 1'
#
loop_
_entity.id
_entity.type
_entity.pdbx_description
1 polymer ?
#
loop_
_entity_poly.entity_id
_entity_poly.type
_entity_poly.pdbx_seq_one_letter_code
_entity_poly.pdbx_strand_id
1 'polypeptide(L)'
;MARGFSKWNKSEYLKQHVGRDNSHHNVAKSKCEFLMNQNQHIETHFNRHSSVAQAEYKQRLQTSIVIVKYLLIHGQAFRGHNESESSLNRVNYLGFWKALGEIHADFKKL
;
A
#
# COMPACT_ATOMS: atom_id res chain seq x y z
N MET A 1 -23.08 -13.20 -9.24
CA MET A 1 -22.92 -11.82 -9.76
C MET A 1 -24.11 -10.99 -9.32
N ALA A 2 -23.88 -9.82 -8.71
CA ALA A 2 -24.96 -8.87 -8.46
C ALA A 2 -25.39 -8.24 -9.78
N ARG A 3 -26.67 -8.38 -10.14
CA ARG A 3 -27.24 -7.66 -11.30
C ARG A 3 -27.28 -6.18 -10.95
N GLY A 4 -26.75 -5.32 -11.82
CA GLY A 4 -26.74 -3.88 -11.63
C GLY A 4 -28.16 -3.29 -11.52
N PHE A 5 -28.24 -2.00 -11.19
CA PHE A 5 -29.53 -1.32 -11.14
C PHE A 5 -30.16 -1.26 -12.54
N SER A 6 -31.42 -1.67 -12.67
CA SER A 6 -32.10 -1.83 -13.97
C SER A 6 -33.36 -0.96 -14.14
N LYS A 7 -33.74 -0.20 -13.11
CA LYS A 7 -34.97 0.64 -13.10
C LYS A 7 -34.66 2.13 -13.28
N TRP A 8 -33.72 2.46 -14.16
CA TRP A 8 -33.28 3.84 -14.42
C TRP A 8 -34.41 4.75 -14.91
N ASN A 9 -35.43 4.20 -15.57
CA ASN A 9 -36.57 4.95 -16.09
C ASN A 9 -37.65 5.28 -15.05
N LYS A 10 -37.48 4.89 -13.78
CA LYS A 10 -38.48 5.08 -12.73
C LYS A 10 -37.91 5.90 -11.57
N SER A 11 -38.34 7.15 -11.45
CA SER A 11 -37.80 8.13 -10.51
C SER A 11 -37.93 7.71 -9.04
N GLU A 12 -39.01 7.02 -8.68
CA GLU A 12 -39.24 6.51 -7.33
C GLU A 12 -38.19 5.48 -6.90
N TYR A 13 -37.70 4.66 -7.84
CA TYR A 13 -36.65 3.67 -7.56
C TYR A 13 -35.26 4.29 -7.52
N LEU A 14 -35.05 5.45 -8.13
CA LEU A 14 -33.79 6.20 -8.01
C LEU A 14 -33.59 6.69 -6.58
N LYS A 15 -34.63 7.24 -5.95
CA LYS A 15 -34.55 7.67 -4.54
C LYS A 15 -34.22 6.50 -3.62
N GLN A 16 -34.82 5.34 -3.86
CA GLN A 16 -34.53 4.12 -3.10
C GLN A 16 -33.10 3.60 -3.35
N HIS A 17 -32.61 3.69 -4.60
CA HIS A 17 -31.25 3.30 -4.97
C HIS A 17 -30.19 4.18 -4.30
N VAL A 18 -30.39 5.51 -4.29
CA VAL A 18 -29.53 6.44 -3.57
C VAL A 18 -29.54 6.12 -2.09
N GLY A 19 -30.70 5.83 -1.51
CA GLY A 19 -30.81 5.40 -0.12
C GLY A 19 -30.30 6.45 0.88
N ARG A 20 -29.91 5.99 2.07
CA ARG A 20 -29.33 6.82 3.15
C ARG A 20 -27.79 6.78 3.14
N ASP A 21 -27.15 7.42 4.11
CA ASP A 21 -25.69 7.67 4.15
C ASP A 21 -24.82 6.42 3.90
N ASN A 22 -25.24 5.26 4.40
CA ASN A 22 -24.51 3.99 4.25
C ASN A 22 -25.02 3.10 3.09
N SER A 23 -25.77 3.65 2.13
CA SER A 23 -26.16 2.90 0.95
C SER A 23 -24.96 2.56 0.07
N HIS A 24 -25.07 1.49 -0.72
CA HIS A 24 -24.04 1.13 -1.70
C HIS A 24 -23.74 2.28 -2.67
N HIS A 25 -24.75 3.07 -3.06
CA HIS A 25 -24.57 4.24 -3.92
C HIS A 25 -23.71 5.30 -3.23
N ASN A 26 -24.06 5.71 -2.01
CA ASN A 26 -23.35 6.78 -1.30
C ASN A 26 -21.93 6.36 -0.90
N VAL A 27 -21.71 5.08 -0.58
CA VAL A 27 -20.36 4.53 -0.37
C VAL A 27 -19.54 4.58 -1.65
N ALA A 28 -20.10 4.16 -2.79
CA ALA A 28 -19.39 4.21 -4.07
C ALA A 28 -19.10 5.66 -4.50
N LYS A 29 -20.07 6.56 -4.33
CA LYS A 29 -19.92 7.99 -4.59
C LYS A 29 -18.83 8.61 -3.72
N SER A 30 -18.83 8.35 -2.41
CA SER A 30 -17.80 8.85 -1.49
C SER A 30 -16.41 8.36 -1.87
N LYS A 31 -16.27 7.08 -2.24
CA LYS A 31 -15.00 6.54 -2.75
C LYS A 31 -14.54 7.23 -4.04
N CYS A 32 -15.47 7.54 -4.94
CA CYS A 32 -15.18 8.31 -6.15
C CYS A 32 -14.71 9.73 -5.78
N GLU A 33 -15.40 10.41 -4.87
CA GLU A 33 -15.01 11.76 -4.41
C GLU A 33 -13.62 11.76 -3.76
N PHE A 34 -13.29 10.77 -2.93
CA PHE A 34 -11.94 10.61 -2.38
C PHE A 34 -10.89 10.35 -3.47
N LEU A 35 -11.22 9.53 -4.47
CA LEU A 35 -10.33 9.28 -5.60
C LEU A 35 -10.08 10.55 -6.42
N MET A 36 -11.09 11.40 -6.59
CA MET A 36 -10.99 12.68 -7.30
C MET A 36 -10.29 13.77 -6.48
N ASN A 37 -10.11 13.57 -5.17
CA ASN A 37 -9.39 14.50 -4.31
C ASN A 37 -7.87 14.41 -4.53
N GLN A 38 -7.36 15.23 -5.44
CA GLN A 38 -5.94 15.32 -5.78
C GLN A 38 -5.02 15.60 -4.58
N ASN A 39 -5.51 16.24 -3.51
CA ASN A 39 -4.72 16.49 -2.31
C ASN A 39 -4.36 15.21 -1.54
N GLN A 40 -5.11 14.12 -1.77
CA GLN A 40 -4.87 12.80 -1.16
C GLN A 40 -4.08 11.87 -2.08
N HIS A 41 -3.70 12.32 -3.28
CA HIS A 41 -2.94 11.49 -4.20
C HIS A 41 -1.55 11.22 -3.63
N ILE A 42 -1.04 10.00 -3.87
CA ILE A 42 0.28 9.56 -3.40
C ILE A 42 1.36 10.54 -3.87
N GLU A 43 1.28 10.98 -5.13
CA GLU A 43 2.20 11.96 -5.70
C GLU A 43 2.15 13.30 -4.96
N THR A 44 0.95 13.84 -4.71
CA THR A 44 0.79 15.10 -3.98
C THR A 44 1.37 15.02 -2.56
N HIS A 45 1.15 13.90 -1.87
CA HIS A 45 1.72 13.69 -0.54
C HIS A 45 3.24 13.52 -0.59
N PHE A 46 3.74 12.74 -1.56
CA PHE A 46 5.17 12.51 -1.77
C PHE A 46 5.92 13.81 -2.08
N ASN A 47 5.33 14.66 -2.94
CA ASN A 47 5.89 15.93 -3.36
C ASN A 47 5.93 16.99 -2.25
N ARG A 48 5.17 16.80 -1.16
CA ARG A 48 5.23 17.68 0.02
C ARG A 48 6.51 17.48 0.86
N HIS A 49 7.19 16.35 0.71
CA HIS A 49 8.43 16.07 1.44
C HIS A 49 9.64 16.77 0.82
N SER A 50 10.73 16.90 1.59
CA SER A 50 12.00 17.42 1.07
C SER A 50 12.59 16.47 0.02
N SER A 51 13.40 17.02 -0.90
CA SER A 51 14.11 16.22 -1.91
C SER A 51 14.97 15.11 -1.29
N VAL A 52 15.58 15.38 -0.13
CA VAL A 52 16.35 14.38 0.63
C VAL A 52 15.45 13.25 1.12
N ALA A 53 14.31 13.56 1.75
CA ALA A 53 13.37 12.54 2.23
C ALA A 53 12.79 11.71 1.07
N GLN A 54 12.54 12.33 -0.08
CA GLN A 54 12.10 11.64 -1.29
C GLN A 54 13.17 10.68 -1.82
N ALA A 55 14.44 11.12 -1.86
CA ALA A 55 15.55 10.28 -2.29
C ALA A 55 15.74 9.08 -1.36
N GLU A 56 15.73 9.29 -0.05
CA GLU A 56 15.82 8.22 0.94
C GLU A 56 14.67 7.22 0.81
N TYR A 57 13.43 7.71 0.65
CA TYR A 57 12.26 6.84 0.46
C TYR A 57 12.42 5.98 -0.80
N LYS A 58 12.83 6.59 -1.92
CA LYS A 58 13.04 5.88 -3.19
C LYS A 58 14.10 4.79 -3.06
N GLN A 59 15.20 5.09 -2.37
CA GLN A 59 16.25 4.12 -2.08
C GLN A 59 15.72 2.96 -1.23
N ARG A 60 15.01 3.25 -0.13
CA ARG A 60 14.40 2.20 0.73
C ARG A 60 13.42 1.33 -0.05
N LEU A 61 12.58 1.93 -0.90
CA LEU A 61 11.62 1.21 -1.74
C LEU A 61 12.33 0.29 -2.74
N GLN A 62 13.35 0.79 -3.44
CA GLN A 62 14.13 0.01 -4.40
C GLN A 62 14.82 -1.19 -3.72
N THR A 63 15.44 -0.97 -2.56
CA THR A 63 16.04 -2.03 -1.76
C THR A 63 15.02 -3.08 -1.34
N SER A 64 13.85 -2.64 -0.87
CA SER A 64 12.76 -3.55 -0.47
C SER A 64 12.33 -4.43 -1.64
N ILE A 65 12.20 -3.87 -2.85
CA ILE A 65 11.84 -4.61 -4.07
C ILE A 65 12.92 -5.64 -4.42
N VAL A 66 14.20 -5.28 -4.33
CA VAL A 66 15.31 -6.20 -4.62
C VAL A 66 15.31 -7.38 -3.64
N ILE A 67 15.19 -7.12 -2.34
CA ILE A 67 15.12 -8.17 -1.32
C ILE A 67 13.91 -9.09 -1.59
N VAL A 68 12.75 -8.50 -1.88
CA VAL A 68 11.52 -9.29 -2.15
C VAL A 68 11.70 -10.17 -3.38
N LYS A 69 12.24 -9.64 -4.48
CA LYS A 69 12.52 -10.41 -5.70
C LYS A 69 13.49 -11.57 -5.43
N TYR A 70 14.55 -11.31 -4.68
CA TYR A 70 15.51 -12.34 -4.30
C TYR A 70 14.84 -13.48 -3.53
N LEU A 71 14.07 -13.15 -2.49
CA LEU A 71 13.35 -14.14 -1.68
C LEU A 71 12.38 -14.98 -2.53
N LEU A 72 11.67 -14.34 -3.46
CA LEU A 72 10.77 -15.05 -4.39
C LEU A 72 11.51 -16.01 -5.32
N ILE A 73 12.62 -15.58 -5.92
CA ILE A 73 13.42 -16.41 -6.85
C ILE A 73 13.96 -17.65 -6.13
N HIS A 74 14.32 -17.51 -4.86
CA HIS A 74 14.88 -18.60 -4.05
C HIS A 74 13.83 -19.38 -3.25
N GLY A 75 12.54 -19.10 -3.43
CA GLY A 75 11.46 -19.76 -2.70
C GLY A 75 11.55 -19.59 -1.18
N GLN A 76 12.19 -18.52 -0.71
CA GLN A 76 12.37 -18.25 0.70
C GLN A 76 11.17 -17.51 1.28
N ALA A 77 10.79 -17.87 2.50
CA ALA A 77 9.76 -17.15 3.21
C ALA A 77 10.23 -15.73 3.53
N PHE A 78 9.36 -14.74 3.36
CA PHE A 78 9.64 -13.35 3.75
C PHE A 78 9.84 -13.23 5.26
N ARG A 79 9.06 -14.00 6.01
CA ARG A 79 9.00 -14.05 7.47
C ARG A 79 9.28 -15.47 7.94
N GLY A 80 10.02 -15.58 9.03
CA GLY A 80 10.24 -16.85 9.70
C GLY A 80 9.00 -17.25 10.52
N HIS A 81 8.90 -18.53 10.88
CA HIS A 81 7.82 -19.02 11.75
C HIS A 81 7.88 -18.41 13.16
N ASN A 82 9.07 -18.05 13.63
CA ASN A 82 9.29 -17.37 14.92
C ASN A 82 9.92 -15.99 14.71
N GLU A 83 9.14 -14.93 14.94
CA GLU A 83 9.56 -13.53 14.85
C GLU A 83 10.03 -12.93 16.21
N SER A 84 10.17 -13.77 17.25
CA SER A 84 10.65 -13.32 18.56
C SER A 84 12.01 -12.66 18.47
N GLU A 85 12.29 -11.71 19.38
CA GLU A 85 13.56 -10.98 19.41
C GLU A 85 14.77 -11.88 19.63
N SER A 86 14.56 -13.00 20.31
CA SER A 86 15.55 -14.06 20.56
C SER A 86 15.74 -15.03 19.40
N SER A 87 14.96 -14.95 18.32
CA SER A 87 15.06 -15.88 17.19
C SER A 87 16.32 -15.61 16.37
N LEU A 88 17.16 -16.64 16.18
CA LEU A 88 18.33 -16.56 15.29
C LEU A 88 17.94 -16.36 13.82
N ASN A 89 16.71 -16.70 13.44
CA ASN A 89 16.20 -16.61 12.07
C ASN A 89 15.10 -15.54 11.96
N ARG A 90 15.34 -14.39 12.60
CA ARG A 90 14.40 -13.27 12.65
C ARG A 90 14.26 -12.64 11.26
N VAL A 91 13.34 -13.19 10.47
CA VAL A 91 12.82 -12.65 9.21
C VAL A 91 13.92 -12.49 8.16
N ASN A 92 13.95 -13.37 7.14
CA ASN A 92 14.93 -13.31 6.04
C ASN A 92 15.07 -11.89 5.46
N TYR A 93 13.95 -11.16 5.31
CA TYR A 93 13.96 -9.76 4.88
C TYR A 93 14.87 -8.86 5.73
N LEU A 94 14.81 -8.96 7.06
CA LEU A 94 15.63 -8.13 7.95
C LEU A 94 17.11 -8.51 7.87
N GLY A 95 17.41 -9.81 7.72
CA GLY A 95 18.77 -10.31 7.49
C GLY A 95 19.37 -9.73 6.21
N PHE A 96 18.65 -9.82 5.09
CA PHE A 96 19.08 -9.24 3.81
C PHE A 96 19.21 -7.72 3.87
N TRP A 97 18.28 -7.04 4.55
CA TRP A 97 18.35 -5.59 4.72
C TRP A 97 19.60 -5.15 5.51
N LYS A 98 19.92 -5.83 6.61
CA LYS A 98 21.15 -5.56 7.39
C LYS A 98 22.41 -5.78 6.55
N ALA A 99 22.49 -6.91 5.84
CA ALA A 99 23.62 -7.22 4.97
C ALA A 99 23.80 -6.15 3.87
N LEU A 100 22.70 -5.67 3.27
CA LEU A 100 22.76 -4.58 2.29
C LEU A 100 23.19 -3.25 2.91
N GLY A 101 22.80 -2.98 4.16
CA GLY A 101 23.24 -1.79 4.88
C GLY A 101 24.70 -1.80 5.32
N GLU A 102 25.29 -2.98 5.52
CA GLU A 102 26.74 -3.14 5.75
C GLU A 102 27.55 -2.85 4.48
N ILE A 103 27.00 -3.18 3.30
CA ILE A 103 27.63 -2.93 1.99
C ILE A 103 27.47 -1.46 1.55
N HIS A 104 26.37 -0.82 1.94
CA HIS A 104 26.04 0.55 1.55
C HIS A 104 25.82 1.42 2.81
N ALA A 105 26.83 2.22 3.18
CA ALA A 105 26.88 3.04 4.41
C ALA A 105 25.70 4.01 4.60
N ASP A 106 24.90 4.26 3.56
CA ASP A 106 23.76 5.16 3.53
C ASP A 106 22.45 4.55 4.07
N PHE A 107 22.39 3.24 4.37
CA PHE A 107 21.22 2.64 5.02
C PHE A 107 21.24 2.88 6.54
N LYS A 108 21.25 4.14 6.95
CA LYS A 108 21.09 4.49 8.37
C LYS A 108 19.62 4.74 8.70
N LYS A 109 19.06 3.76 9.42
CA LYS A 109 17.76 3.72 10.11
C LYS A 109 16.52 3.60 9.23
N LEU A 110 15.74 2.57 9.59
CA LEU A 110 14.32 2.48 9.30
C LEU A 110 13.55 3.42 10.24
#